data_AF-A0A7D7ZN82-F1
#
_entry.id   AF-A0A7D7ZN82-F1
#
_cell.length_a   1.000
_cell.length_b   1.000
_cell.length_c   1.000
_cell.angle_alpha   90.00
_cell.angle_beta   90.00
_cell.angle_gamma   90.00
#
_symmetry.space_group_name_H-M   'P 1'
#
loop_
_entity.id
_entity.type
_entity.pdbx_description
1 polymer ?
#
loop_
_entity_poly.entity_id
_entity_poly.type
_entity_poly.pdbx_seq_one_letter_code
_entity_poly.pdbx_strand_id
1 'polypeptide(L)'
;MSKQEFTRIVDISIDAVPHAQGINNHMGSLLTSNSSHMEWLMQAIANRDEHLFFVDSKTTAKTVAGDAALSYHIPSVRRDVFLDSVANDKDFVKQQIQQLIKIAKQQGYALAIGHPHQTTLSVLEQELSKLSAQEVELVTVSGLINTAISKKLANKATTPWQKYSSLSPKAVKN
;
A
#
# COMPACT_ATOMS: atom_id res chain seq x y z
N MET A 1 9.05 20.01 15.62
CA MET A 1 10.15 19.03 15.71
C MET A 1 11.16 19.38 14.62
N SER A 2 12.47 19.31 14.89
CA SER A 2 13.49 19.49 13.84
C SER A 2 13.62 18.24 12.98
N LYS A 3 14.18 18.37 11.76
CA LYS A 3 14.45 17.21 10.90
C LYS A 3 15.38 16.19 11.56
N GLN A 4 16.40 16.67 12.26
CA GLN A 4 17.37 15.81 12.96
C GLN A 4 16.68 14.99 14.05
N GLU A 5 15.84 15.63 14.87
CA GLU A 5 15.11 14.94 15.92
C GLU A 5 14.09 13.95 15.34
N PHE A 6 13.40 14.32 14.25
CA PHE A 6 12.50 13.43 13.54
C PHE A 6 13.22 12.18 13.03
N THR A 7 14.34 12.37 12.33
CA THR A 7 15.13 11.28 11.74
C THR A 7 15.65 10.35 12.84
N ARG A 8 16.18 10.91 13.93
CA ARG A 8 16.64 10.15 15.10
C ARG A 8 15.54 9.28 15.70
N ILE A 9 14.32 9.81 15.82
CA ILE A 9 13.18 9.04 16.33
C ILE A 9 12.80 7.90 15.36
N VAL A 10 12.82 8.16 14.05
CA VAL A 10 12.56 7.13 13.03
C VAL A 10 13.59 6.01 13.13
N ASP A 11 14.88 6.34 13.19
CA ASP A 11 15.95 5.33 13.25
C ASP A 11 15.82 4.46 14.50
N ILE A 12 15.64 5.08 15.67
CA ILE A 12 15.40 4.35 16.93
C ILE A 12 14.17 3.45 16.84
N SER A 13 13.10 3.91 16.19
CA SER A 13 11.86 3.15 16.07
C SER A 13 12.03 1.93 15.16
N ILE A 14 12.83 2.04 14.11
CA ILE A 14 13.14 0.93 13.20
C ILE A 14 14.05 -0.08 13.91
N ASP A 15 15.12 0.40 14.56
CA ASP A 15 16.10 -0.45 15.26
C ASP A 15 15.47 -1.23 16.42
N ALA A 16 14.40 -0.71 17.02
CA ALA A 16 13.64 -1.38 18.07
C ALA A 16 12.86 -2.62 17.59
N VAL A 17 12.69 -2.80 16.28
CA VAL A 17 11.97 -3.93 15.68
C VAL A 17 12.92 -4.71 14.77
N PRO A 18 13.75 -5.62 15.34
CA PRO A 18 14.69 -6.39 14.53
C PRO A 18 13.95 -7.21 13.47
N HIS A 19 14.57 -7.34 12.30
CA HIS A 19 14.01 -8.05 11.13
C HIS A 19 12.80 -7.39 10.47
N ALA A 20 12.50 -6.11 10.78
CA ALA A 20 11.49 -5.37 10.06
C ALA A 20 11.79 -5.35 8.54
N GLN A 21 10.78 -5.66 7.73
CA GLN A 21 10.86 -5.58 6.26
C GLN A 21 10.16 -4.33 5.71
N GLY A 22 9.41 -3.63 6.56
CA GLY A 22 8.69 -2.44 6.16
C GLY A 22 8.08 -1.69 7.35
N ILE A 23 7.55 -0.52 7.05
CA ILE A 23 7.00 0.43 8.01
C ILE A 23 5.55 0.70 7.65
N ASN A 24 4.71 0.89 8.67
CA ASN A 24 3.33 1.31 8.51
C ASN A 24 3.02 2.48 9.45
N ASN A 25 2.18 3.43 9.03
CA ASN A 25 1.72 4.49 9.93
C ASN A 25 0.54 4.03 10.79
N HIS A 26 0.66 4.23 12.10
CA HIS A 26 -0.45 4.18 13.05
C HIS A 26 -0.97 5.61 13.29
N MET A 27 -2.27 5.86 13.07
CA MET A 27 -2.81 7.23 12.97
C MET A 27 -2.03 8.07 11.93
N GLY A 28 -1.50 9.23 12.33
CA GLY A 28 -0.57 10.00 11.50
C GLY A 28 -1.22 10.88 10.44
N SER A 29 -2.49 11.28 10.58
CA SER A 29 -3.16 12.17 9.60
C SER A 29 -2.42 13.50 9.40
N LEU A 30 -1.79 14.05 10.44
CA LEU A 30 -0.97 15.26 10.35
C LEU A 30 0.34 15.01 9.60
N LEU A 31 1.03 13.90 9.92
CA LEU A 31 2.29 13.53 9.28
C LEU A 31 2.08 13.21 7.80
N THR A 32 1.14 12.31 7.51
CA THR A 32 0.86 11.83 6.16
C THR A 32 0.28 12.90 5.24
N SER A 33 -0.25 14.02 5.77
CA SER A 33 -0.67 15.17 4.95
C SER A 33 0.39 16.27 4.81
N ASN A 34 1.57 16.10 5.42
CA ASN A 34 2.66 17.07 5.39
C ASN A 34 3.80 16.59 4.49
N SER A 35 3.95 17.23 3.33
CA SER A 35 4.98 16.86 2.34
C SER A 35 6.39 16.87 2.91
N SER A 36 6.80 17.93 3.61
CA SER A 36 8.17 18.03 4.13
C SER A 36 8.50 16.93 5.14
N HIS A 37 7.58 16.58 6.03
CA HIS A 37 7.83 15.52 7.01
C HIS A 37 7.78 14.13 6.38
N MET A 38 6.90 13.91 5.38
CA MET A 38 6.90 12.66 4.62
C MET A 38 8.17 12.49 3.80
N GLU A 39 8.72 13.56 3.22
CA GLU A 39 10.02 13.53 2.56
C GLU A 39 11.14 13.17 3.55
N TRP A 40 11.11 13.71 4.77
CA TRP A 40 12.09 13.34 5.79
C TRP A 40 11.98 11.87 6.19
N LEU A 41 10.75 11.36 6.34
CA LEU A 41 10.51 9.94 6.61
C LEU A 41 11.05 9.06 5.48
N MET A 42 10.70 9.36 4.24
CA MET A 42 11.13 8.55 3.10
C MET A 42 12.64 8.64 2.87
N GLN A 43 13.25 9.79 3.14
CA GLN A 43 14.71 9.92 3.12
C GLN A 43 15.37 9.08 4.21
N ALA A 44 14.85 9.09 5.44
CA ALA A 44 15.36 8.27 6.52
C ALA A 44 15.28 6.78 6.16
N ILE A 45 14.14 6.33 5.61
CA ILE A 45 13.95 4.96 5.13
C ILE A 45 14.91 4.62 3.98
N ALA A 46 15.09 5.52 3.01
CA ALA A 46 15.94 5.28 1.84
C ALA A 46 17.44 5.18 2.18
N ASN A 47 17.87 5.81 3.27
CA ASN A 47 19.26 5.77 3.73
C ASN A 47 19.60 4.47 4.48
N ARG A 48 18.65 3.56 4.63
CA ARG A 48 18.84 2.28 5.32
C ARG A 48 19.18 1.16 4.34
N ASP A 49 20.01 0.23 4.82
CA ASP A 49 20.44 -0.93 4.04
C ASP A 49 19.36 -2.02 3.95
N GLU A 50 18.37 -2.03 4.87
CA GLU A 50 17.34 -3.07 4.94
C GLU A 50 16.26 -2.99 3.84
N HIS A 51 16.34 -2.02 2.91
CA HIS A 51 15.42 -1.84 1.78
C HIS A 51 13.93 -1.95 2.16
N LEU A 52 13.54 -1.24 3.21
CA LEU A 52 12.21 -1.31 3.79
C LEU A 52 11.13 -0.81 2.83
N PHE A 53 9.97 -1.48 2.83
CA PHE A 53 8.76 -0.97 2.17
C PHE A 53 7.93 -0.08 3.09
N PHE A 54 6.99 0.69 2.53
CA PHE A 54 6.04 1.51 3.28
C PHE A 54 4.58 1.14 3.02
N VAL A 55 3.80 0.99 4.08
CA VAL A 55 2.36 0.79 4.02
C VAL A 55 1.65 2.05 4.52
N ASP A 56 0.82 2.65 3.67
CA ASP A 56 -0.06 3.76 4.07
C ASP A 56 -1.40 3.22 4.60
N SER A 57 -1.64 3.38 5.90
CA SER A 57 -2.93 3.07 6.55
C SER A 57 -4.08 3.98 6.09
N LYS A 58 -3.80 5.04 5.33
CA LYS A 58 -4.77 5.98 4.76
C LYS A 58 -5.74 6.53 5.82
N THR A 59 -5.17 7.09 6.88
CA THR A 59 -5.90 7.72 8.00
C THR A 59 -6.42 9.12 7.66
N THR A 60 -6.07 9.63 6.49
CA THR A 60 -6.60 10.86 5.89
C THR A 60 -6.71 10.70 4.38
N ALA A 61 -7.72 11.33 3.77
CA ALA A 61 -7.85 11.40 2.31
C ALA A 61 -6.78 12.32 1.67
N LYS A 62 -6.14 13.18 2.47
CA LYS A 62 -5.09 14.13 2.04
C LYS A 62 -3.68 13.56 2.15
N THR A 63 -3.54 12.24 2.26
CA THR A 63 -2.22 11.61 2.40
C THR A 63 -1.37 11.86 1.15
N VAL A 64 -0.14 12.32 1.33
CA VAL A 64 0.90 12.47 0.31
C VAL A 64 1.91 11.32 0.38
N ALA A 65 1.65 10.29 1.20
CA ALA A 65 2.64 9.28 1.50
C ALA A 65 3.03 8.42 0.30
N GLY A 66 2.08 8.13 -0.59
CA GLY A 66 2.37 7.41 -1.83
C GLY A 66 3.28 8.20 -2.78
N ASP A 67 3.06 9.51 -2.91
CA ASP A 67 3.88 10.37 -3.78
C ASP A 67 5.28 10.58 -3.21
N ALA A 68 5.38 10.74 -1.89
CA ALA A 68 6.66 10.80 -1.19
C ALA A 68 7.43 9.48 -1.36
N ALA A 69 6.80 8.33 -1.12
CA ALA A 69 7.44 7.02 -1.27
C ALA A 69 7.94 6.81 -2.70
N LEU A 70 7.12 7.17 -3.70
CA LEU A 70 7.51 7.10 -5.11
C LEU A 70 8.75 7.97 -5.42
N SER A 71 8.81 9.19 -4.87
CA SER A 71 9.92 10.13 -5.11
C SER A 71 11.26 9.62 -4.58
N TYR A 72 11.23 8.81 -3.52
CA TYR A 72 12.41 8.18 -2.91
C TYR A 72 12.59 6.71 -3.34
N HIS A 73 11.83 6.24 -4.33
CA HIS A 73 11.89 4.86 -4.83
C HIS A 73 11.62 3.79 -3.75
N ILE A 74 10.83 4.14 -2.73
CA ILE A 74 10.43 3.22 -1.67
C ILE A 74 9.24 2.38 -2.15
N PRO A 75 9.35 1.04 -2.18
CA PRO A 75 8.23 0.17 -2.48
C PRO A 75 7.09 0.46 -1.49
N SER A 76 5.88 0.69 -2.00
CA SER A 76 4.77 1.07 -1.13
C SER A 76 3.42 0.59 -1.63
N VAL A 77 2.50 0.46 -0.67
CA VAL A 77 1.10 0.14 -0.92
C VAL A 77 0.22 0.88 0.08
N ARG A 78 -1.03 1.14 -0.29
CA ARG A 78 -2.03 1.71 0.61
C ARG A 78 -3.05 0.67 0.99
N ARG A 79 -3.62 0.81 2.18
CA ARG A 79 -4.75 0.02 2.64
C ARG A 79 -5.99 0.26 1.77
N ASP A 80 -6.68 -0.82 1.43
CA ASP A 80 -7.98 -0.81 0.77
C ASP A 80 -9.13 -0.92 1.78
N VAL A 81 -8.99 -1.82 2.77
CA VAL A 81 -10.05 -2.14 3.75
C VAL A 81 -9.51 -2.09 5.19
N PHE A 82 -10.30 -1.56 6.13
CA PHE A 82 -10.03 -1.67 7.57
C PHE A 82 -10.98 -2.71 8.16
N LEU A 83 -10.47 -3.79 8.75
CA LEU A 83 -11.29 -4.95 9.11
C LEU A 83 -12.18 -4.69 10.33
N ASP A 84 -11.71 -3.93 11.30
CA ASP A 84 -12.30 -3.85 12.63
C ASP A 84 -12.41 -2.42 13.15
N SER A 85 -12.78 -1.49 12.27
CA SER A 85 -13.06 -0.10 12.66
C SER A 85 -14.26 0.02 13.60
N VAL A 86 -15.13 -0.99 13.63
CA VAL A 86 -16.19 -1.16 14.62
C VAL A 86 -15.73 -2.24 15.60
N ALA A 87 -15.47 -1.85 16.84
CA ALA A 87 -14.91 -2.74 17.84
C ALA A 87 -15.89 -3.87 18.19
N ASN A 88 -15.35 -5.09 18.33
CA ASN A 88 -16.05 -6.29 18.75
C ASN A 88 -17.24 -6.74 17.88
N ASP A 89 -17.31 -6.30 16.62
CA ASP A 89 -18.39 -6.68 15.69
C ASP A 89 -17.89 -7.72 14.67
N LYS A 90 -18.30 -8.98 14.86
CA LYS A 90 -17.92 -10.10 13.99
C LYS A 90 -18.52 -9.99 12.59
N ASP A 91 -19.77 -9.52 12.49
CA ASP A 91 -20.47 -9.42 11.22
C ASP A 91 -19.85 -8.29 10.37
N PHE A 92 -19.48 -7.18 11.01
CA PHE A 92 -18.71 -6.12 10.37
C PHE A 92 -17.38 -6.64 9.82
N VAL A 93 -16.58 -7.35 10.63
CA VAL A 93 -15.30 -7.91 10.17
C VAL A 93 -15.51 -8.84 8.97
N LYS A 94 -16.53 -9.70 9.02
CA LYS A 94 -16.85 -10.61 7.91
C LYS A 94 -17.24 -9.84 6.64
N GLN A 95 -18.07 -8.80 6.75
CA GLN A 95 -18.42 -7.94 5.61
C GLN A 95 -17.19 -7.26 5.01
N GLN A 96 -16.26 -6.80 5.85
CA GLN A 96 -15.01 -6.18 5.40
C GLN A 96 -14.10 -7.18 4.67
N ILE A 97 -14.04 -8.45 5.10
CA ILE A 97 -13.32 -9.50 4.37
C ILE A 97 -13.95 -9.74 3.00
N GLN A 98 -15.28 -9.81 2.91
CA GLN A 98 -15.97 -9.98 1.62
C GLN A 98 -15.74 -8.79 0.69
N GLN A 99 -15.71 -7.57 1.23
CA GLN A 99 -15.34 -6.37 0.48
C GLN A 99 -13.88 -6.42 0.00
N LEU A 100 -12.96 -6.90 0.84
CA LEU A 100 -11.55 -7.08 0.47
C LEU A 100 -11.40 -8.06 -0.71
N ILE A 101 -12.09 -9.20 -0.65
CA ILE A 101 -12.11 -10.21 -1.72
C ILE A 101 -12.65 -9.61 -3.02
N LYS A 102 -13.74 -8.85 -2.95
CA LYS A 102 -14.31 -8.15 -4.10
C LYS A 102 -13.30 -7.19 -4.75
N ILE A 103 -12.61 -6.38 -3.94
CA ILE A 103 -11.56 -5.47 -4.44
C ILE A 103 -10.43 -6.28 -5.08
N ALA A 104 -9.96 -7.33 -4.41
CA ALA A 104 -8.90 -8.20 -4.91
C ALA A 104 -9.24 -8.81 -6.26
N LYS A 105 -10.47 -9.28 -6.48
CA LYS A 105 -10.91 -9.79 -7.78
C LYS A 105 -10.99 -8.72 -8.86
N GLN A 106 -11.35 -7.49 -8.50
CA GLN A 106 -11.49 -6.39 -9.47
C GLN A 106 -10.15 -5.82 -9.94
N GLN A 107 -9.21 -5.56 -9.03
CA GLN A 107 -7.92 -4.95 -9.38
C GLN A 107 -6.77 -5.98 -9.47
N GLY A 108 -6.96 -7.17 -8.89
CA GLY A 108 -6.03 -8.30 -8.86
C GLY A 108 -5.12 -8.37 -7.63
N TYR A 109 -5.33 -7.51 -6.64
CA TYR A 109 -4.73 -7.57 -5.29
C TYR A 109 -5.55 -6.69 -4.36
N ALA A 110 -5.48 -6.87 -3.04
CA ALA A 110 -6.01 -5.90 -2.09
C ALA A 110 -5.35 -6.05 -0.73
N LEU A 111 -5.17 -4.93 -0.01
CA LEU A 111 -4.59 -4.90 1.32
C LEU A 111 -5.64 -4.54 2.37
N ALA A 112 -5.79 -5.38 3.38
CA ALA A 112 -6.52 -5.06 4.60
C ALA A 112 -5.58 -4.82 5.78
N ILE A 113 -6.03 -3.98 6.72
CA ILE A 113 -5.42 -3.83 8.05
C ILE A 113 -6.50 -4.10 9.09
N GLY A 114 -6.14 -4.78 10.16
CA GLY A 114 -6.96 -4.95 11.36
C GLY A 114 -6.05 -5.03 12.59
N HIS A 115 -6.66 -5.12 13.75
CA HIS A 115 -5.99 -5.24 15.04
C HIS A 115 -6.11 -6.67 15.57
N PRO A 116 -5.22 -7.10 16.49
CA PRO A 116 -5.25 -8.43 17.07
C PRO A 116 -6.35 -8.58 18.15
N HIS A 117 -7.55 -8.10 17.86
CA HIS A 117 -8.72 -8.32 18.71
C HIS A 117 -9.19 -9.77 18.58
N GLN A 118 -9.66 -10.36 19.67
CA GLN A 118 -10.16 -11.74 19.67
C GLN A 118 -11.28 -11.95 18.65
N THR A 119 -12.13 -10.93 18.43
CA THR A 119 -13.19 -10.96 17.43
C THR A 119 -12.63 -11.03 16.00
N THR A 120 -11.64 -10.21 15.69
CA THR A 120 -10.97 -10.15 14.39
C THR A 120 -10.26 -11.47 14.10
N LEU A 121 -9.48 -11.99 15.06
CA LEU A 121 -8.77 -13.26 14.92
C LEU A 121 -9.73 -14.44 14.68
N SER A 122 -10.81 -14.53 15.46
CA SER A 122 -11.80 -15.61 15.31
C SER A 122 -12.48 -15.61 13.95
N VAL A 123 -12.77 -14.43 13.38
CA VAL A 123 -13.35 -14.33 12.03
C VAL A 123 -12.32 -14.66 10.97
N LEU A 124 -11.06 -14.22 11.13
CA LEU A 124 -9.97 -14.56 10.20
C LEU A 124 -9.74 -16.07 10.13
N GLU A 125 -9.68 -16.78 11.26
CA GLU A 125 -9.54 -18.26 11.28
C GLU A 125 -10.63 -18.95 10.45
N GLN A 126 -11.87 -18.46 10.53
CA GLN A 126 -13.00 -19.03 9.80
C GLN A 126 -13.00 -18.67 8.31
N GLU A 127 -12.69 -17.43 7.97
CA GLU A 127 -12.82 -16.93 6.59
C GLU A 127 -11.57 -17.21 5.75
N LEU A 128 -10.37 -17.21 6.33
CA LEU A 128 -9.12 -17.44 5.59
C LEU A 128 -9.07 -18.86 4.98
N SER A 129 -9.63 -19.86 5.66
CA SER A 129 -9.74 -21.23 5.13
C SER A 129 -10.60 -21.34 3.86
N LYS A 130 -11.44 -20.34 3.59
CA LYS A 130 -12.36 -20.32 2.44
C LYS A 130 -11.82 -19.54 1.24
N LEU A 131 -10.63 -18.93 1.34
CA LEU A 131 -10.10 -18.06 0.30
C LEU A 131 -9.76 -18.83 -0.99
N SER A 132 -9.18 -20.03 -0.89
CA SER A 132 -8.81 -20.82 -2.08
C SER A 132 -10.03 -21.22 -2.91
N ALA A 133 -11.15 -21.55 -2.26
CA ALA A 133 -12.42 -21.84 -2.95
C ALA A 133 -13.01 -20.60 -3.66
N GLN A 134 -12.54 -19.41 -3.28
CA GLN A 134 -12.90 -18.14 -3.91
C GLN A 134 -11.84 -17.65 -4.88
N GLU A 135 -10.83 -18.46 -5.22
CA GLU A 135 -9.72 -18.09 -6.11
C GLU A 135 -8.93 -16.88 -5.59
N VAL A 136 -8.81 -16.77 -4.26
CA VAL A 136 -8.00 -15.75 -3.59
C VAL A 136 -6.90 -16.43 -2.79
N GLU A 137 -5.69 -15.88 -2.87
CA GLU A 137 -4.54 -16.34 -2.11
C GLU A 137 -4.15 -15.28 -1.07
N LEU A 138 -3.87 -15.73 0.16
CA LEU A 138 -3.26 -14.89 1.17
C LEU A 138 -1.74 -14.87 0.95
N VAL A 139 -1.18 -13.68 0.75
CA VAL A 139 0.24 -13.47 0.50
C VAL A 139 0.85 -12.50 1.53
N THR A 140 2.18 -12.47 1.60
CA THR A 140 2.89 -11.44 2.39
C THR A 140 2.70 -10.05 1.79
N VAL A 141 2.87 -9.01 2.61
CA VAL A 141 2.78 -7.61 2.13
C VAL A 141 3.83 -7.32 1.05
N SER A 142 5.05 -7.84 1.20
CA SER A 142 6.11 -7.72 0.18
C SER A 142 5.71 -8.39 -1.15
N GLY A 143 5.12 -9.59 -1.10
CA GLY A 143 4.59 -10.27 -2.28
C GLY A 143 3.47 -9.47 -2.96
N LEU A 144 2.57 -8.89 -2.16
CA LEU A 144 1.50 -8.03 -2.66
C LEU A 144 2.04 -6.77 -3.36
N ILE A 145 3.05 -6.11 -2.78
CA ILE A 145 3.69 -4.94 -3.39
C ILE A 145 4.30 -5.30 -4.75
N ASN A 146 4.98 -6.45 -4.86
CA ASN A 146 5.54 -6.92 -6.12
C ASN A 146 4.44 -7.15 -7.18
N THR A 147 3.31 -7.73 -6.79
CA THR A 147 2.14 -7.90 -7.67
C THR A 147 1.57 -6.55 -8.12
N ALA A 148 1.43 -5.60 -7.20
CA ALA A 148 0.93 -4.25 -7.49
C ALA A 148 1.84 -3.49 -8.46
N ILE A 149 3.16 -3.53 -8.24
CA ILE A 149 4.16 -2.92 -9.13
C ILE A 149 4.08 -3.56 -10.51
N SER A 150 4.08 -4.90 -10.59
CA SER A 150 4.02 -5.64 -11.86
C SER A 150 2.77 -5.28 -12.67
N LYS A 151 1.60 -5.19 -12.03
CA LYS A 151 0.36 -4.75 -12.67
C LYS A 151 0.43 -3.30 -13.16
N LYS A 152 0.99 -2.38 -12.36
CA LYS A 152 1.14 -0.98 -12.77
C LYS A 152 2.04 -0.85 -14.00
N LEU A 153 3.13 -1.62 -14.05
CA LEU A 153 4.02 -1.67 -15.21
C LEU A 153 3.34 -2.27 -16.44
N ALA A 154 2.61 -3.38 -16.28
CA ALA A 154 1.85 -4.00 -17.37
C ALA A 154 0.81 -3.04 -17.96
N ASN A 155 0.05 -2.33 -17.12
CA ASN A 155 -0.94 -1.34 -17.57
C ASN A 155 -0.30 -0.16 -18.32
N LYS A 156 0.91 0.26 -17.91
CA LYS A 156 1.65 1.32 -18.62
C LYS A 156 2.15 0.82 -19.98
N ALA A 157 2.58 -0.45 -20.07
CA ALA A 157 3.03 -1.08 -21.30
C ALA A 157 1.90 -1.36 -22.30
N THR A 158 0.68 -1.67 -21.82
CA THR A 158 -0.54 -1.81 -22.64
C THR A 158 -1.19 -0.47 -23.02
N THR A 159 -0.55 0.65 -22.67
CA THR A 159 -0.84 1.97 -23.22
C THR A 159 0.18 2.39 -24.33
N PRO A 160 0.41 1.64 -25.43
CA PRO A 160 1.39 2.07 -26.44
C PRO A 160 0.74 2.77 -27.64
N TRP A 161 1.26 3.94 -28.00
CA TRP A 161 1.63 4.38 -29.36
C TRP A 161 0.63 4.30 -30.55
N GLN A 162 -0.61 3.82 -30.38
CA GLN A 162 -1.62 3.77 -31.44
C GLN A 162 -2.17 5.13 -31.87
N LYS A 163 -1.81 6.22 -31.16
CA LYS A 163 -2.22 7.58 -31.56
C LYS A 163 -1.29 8.25 -32.57
N TYR A 164 -0.12 7.67 -32.88
CA TYR A 164 0.88 8.35 -33.73
C TYR A 164 1.16 7.66 -35.08
N SER A 165 0.51 6.54 -35.41
CA SER A 165 0.71 5.87 -36.71
C SER A 165 -0.26 6.28 -37.83
N SER A 166 -1.11 7.30 -37.63
CA SER A 166 -2.13 7.72 -38.62
C SER A 166 -1.88 9.08 -39.30
N LEU A 167 -0.65 9.61 -39.28
CA LEU A 167 -0.28 10.74 -40.13
C LEU A 167 0.62 10.27 -41.28
N SER A 168 0.01 9.61 -42.26
CA SER A 168 0.60 9.50 -43.60
C SER A 168 0.74 10.92 -44.17
N PRO A 169 1.90 11.32 -44.73
CA PRO A 169 2.02 12.60 -45.41
C PRO A 169 1.10 12.57 -46.63
N LYS A 170 0.10 13.46 -46.67
CA LYS A 170 -0.60 13.74 -47.92
C LYS A 170 0.42 14.35 -48.87
N ALA A 171 0.71 13.61 -49.93
CA ALA A 171 1.47 14.09 -51.08
C ALA A 171 0.87 15.41 -51.56
N VAL A 172 1.67 16.47 -51.51
CA VAL A 172 1.38 17.73 -52.20
C VAL A 172 1.59 17.46 -53.68
N LYS A 173 0.49 17.46 -54.45
CA LYS A 173 0.53 17.58 -55.90
C LYS A 173 0.23 19.03 -56.27
N ASN A 174 1.18 19.60 -57.01
CA ASN A 174 1.18 20.82 -57.81
C ASN A 174 1.11 22.15 -57.08
#